data_AF-A0A2S6IBW8-F1
#
_entry.id   AF-A0A2S6IBW8-F1
#
_cell.length_a   1.000
_cell.length_b   1.000
_cell.length_c   1.000
_cell.angle_alpha   90.00
_cell.angle_beta   90.00
_cell.angle_gamma   90.00
#
_symmetry.space_group_name_H-M   'P 1'
#
loop_
_entity.id
_entity.type
_entity.pdbx_description
1 polymer ?
#
loop_
_entity_poly.entity_id
_entity_poly.type
_entity_poly.pdbx_seq_one_letter_code
_entity_poly.pdbx_strand_id
1 'polypeptide(L)'
;MTARPLAGIVHVLITGCTWAQVPTEQFGCSGVTCWRRLRDWTEAGVWPHLHQVLLDELRAAGKLDLETAVVDGSHVRALKGGLTPALHR
;
A
#
# COMPACT_ATOMS: atom_id res chain seq x y z
N MET A 1 18.89 16.49 8.22
CA MET A 1 17.62 16.08 7.54
C MET A 1 17.28 14.69 8.02
N THR A 2 16.08 14.47 8.59
CA THR A 2 15.64 13.14 9.04
C THR A 2 15.09 12.35 7.85
N ALA A 3 15.51 11.09 7.69
CA ALA A 3 14.97 10.21 6.65
C ALA A 3 13.50 9.88 6.93
N ARG A 4 12.63 10.05 5.92
CA ARG A 4 11.17 9.85 6.02
C ARG A 4 10.68 8.82 5.01
N PRO A 5 11.01 7.52 5.19
CA PRO A 5 10.69 6.48 4.22
C PRO A 5 9.18 6.30 4.03
N LEU A 6 8.37 6.42 5.08
CA LEU A 6 6.91 6.33 4.98
C LEU A 6 6.34 7.42 4.05
N ALA A 7 6.83 8.65 4.16
CA ALA A 7 6.39 9.75 3.30
C ALA A 7 6.76 9.50 1.83
N GLY A 8 7.95 8.95 1.57
CA GLY A 8 8.35 8.54 0.22
C GLY A 8 7.52 7.38 -0.35
N ILE A 9 7.15 6.40 0.49
CA ILE A 9 6.25 5.30 0.10
C ILE A 9 4.88 5.85 -0.29
N VAL A 10 4.27 6.68 0.57
CA VAL A 10 2.95 7.28 0.31
C VAL A 10 2.98 8.15 -0.95
N HIS A 11 4.07 8.89 -1.18
CA HIS A 11 4.22 9.68 -2.40
C HIS A 11 4.14 8.80 -3.67
N VAL A 12 4.86 7.67 -3.71
CA VAL A 12 4.79 6.72 -4.84
C VAL A 12 3.38 6.17 -5.02
N LEU A 13 2.68 5.83 -3.94
CA LEU A 13 1.32 5.29 -4.01
C LEU A 13 0.31 6.31 -4.56
N ILE A 14 0.49 7.59 -4.24
CA ILE A 14 -0.40 8.67 -4.70
C ILE A 14 -0.09 9.05 -6.15
N THR A 15 1.19 9.17 -6.52
CA THR A 15 1.58 9.70 -7.84
C THR A 15 1.76 8.64 -8.91
N GLY A 16 1.94 7.37 -8.51
CA GLY A 16 2.31 6.28 -9.42
C GLY A 16 3.72 6.41 -10.00
N CYS A 17 4.57 7.30 -9.47
CA CYS A 17 5.92 7.46 -9.96
C CYS A 17 6.79 6.23 -9.66
N THR A 18 7.83 6.01 -10.46
CA THR A 18 8.81 4.96 -10.16
C THR A 18 9.63 5.30 -8.91
N TRP A 19 10.23 4.30 -8.28
CA TRP A 19 11.14 4.51 -7.13
C TRP A 19 12.33 5.42 -7.48
N ALA A 20 12.80 5.41 -8.73
CA ALA A 20 13.89 6.28 -9.19
C ALA A 20 13.49 7.76 -9.25
N GLN A 21 12.20 8.06 -9.35
CA GLN A 21 11.67 9.42 -9.46
C GLN A 21 11.35 10.06 -8.10
N VAL A 22 11.54 9.33 -7.00
CA VAL A 22 11.27 9.84 -5.64
C VAL A 22 12.24 10.99 -5.30
N PRO A 23 11.72 12.19 -4.96
CA PRO A 23 12.56 13.34 -4.59
C PRO A 23 13.35 13.09 -3.29
N THR A 24 14.63 12.74 -3.42
CA THR A 24 15.48 12.38 -2.28
C THR A 24 15.70 13.56 -1.33
N GLU A 25 15.89 14.77 -1.86
CA GLU A 25 16.06 15.97 -1.05
C GLU A 25 14.82 16.27 -0.20
N GLN A 26 13.63 15.99 -0.72
CA GLN A 26 12.40 16.18 0.04
C GLN A 26 12.31 15.17 1.19
N PHE A 27 12.53 13.88 0.95
CA PHE A 27 12.28 12.83 1.96
C PHE A 27 13.49 12.45 2.80
N GLY A 28 14.69 12.93 2.46
CA GLY A 28 15.93 12.59 3.15
C GLY A 28 16.37 11.13 2.95
N CYS A 29 15.78 10.41 1.99
CA CYS A 29 16.17 9.07 1.58
C CYS A 29 15.78 8.79 0.12
N SER A 30 16.50 7.89 -0.55
CA SER A 30 16.20 7.50 -1.92
C SER A 30 14.94 6.64 -2.00
N GLY A 31 14.32 6.58 -3.17
CA GLY A 31 13.19 5.67 -3.37
C GLY A 31 13.56 4.18 -3.22
N VAL A 32 14.82 3.80 -3.46
CA VAL A 32 15.30 2.43 -3.17
C VAL A 32 15.25 2.15 -1.66
N THR A 33 15.64 3.12 -0.83
CA THR A 33 15.51 3.01 0.63
C THR A 33 14.04 2.92 1.06
N CYS A 34 13.15 3.70 0.43
CA CYS A 34 11.70 3.60 0.66
C CYS A 34 11.17 2.21 0.31
N TRP A 35 11.54 1.65 -0.85
CA TRP A 35 11.12 0.32 -1.28
C TRP A 35 11.62 -0.78 -0.34
N ARG A 36 12.90 -0.74 0.07
CA ARG A 36 13.43 -1.70 1.04
C ARG A 36 12.65 -1.63 2.35
N ARG A 37 12.38 -0.43 2.83
CA ARG A 37 11.58 -0.24 4.05
C ARG A 37 10.17 -0.77 3.90
N LEU A 38 9.50 -0.52 2.76
CA LEU A 38 8.19 -1.06 2.44
C LEU A 38 8.20 -2.59 2.52
N ARG A 39 9.17 -3.24 1.86
CA ARG A 39 9.33 -4.70 1.90
C ARG A 39 9.51 -5.21 3.32
N ASP A 40 10.49 -4.65 4.05
CA ASP A 40 10.83 -5.12 5.40
C ASP A 40 9.64 -4.95 6.37
N TRP A 41 8.86 -3.87 6.23
CA TRP A 41 7.63 -3.65 7.01
C TRP A 41 6.48 -4.56 6.60
N THR A 42 6.36 -4.89 5.32
CA THR A 42 5.40 -5.90 4.86
C THR A 42 5.72 -7.26 5.44
N GLU A 43 6.98 -7.70 5.40
CA GLU A 43 7.44 -8.97 5.97
C GLU A 43 7.25 -9.01 7.49
N ALA A 44 7.45 -7.88 8.18
CA ALA A 44 7.21 -7.76 9.61
C ALA A 44 5.72 -7.60 10.00
N GLY A 45 4.79 -7.54 9.04
CA GLY A 45 3.36 -7.40 9.33
C GLY A 45 2.96 -6.04 9.91
N VAL A 46 3.69 -4.97 9.59
CA VAL A 46 3.44 -3.62 10.12
C VAL A 46 2.10 -3.06 9.63
N TRP A 47 1.73 -3.32 8.37
CA TRP A 47 0.56 -2.68 7.76
C TRP A 47 -0.78 -3.05 8.43
N PRO A 48 -1.09 -4.32 8.70
CA PRO A 48 -2.31 -4.67 9.42
C PRO A 48 -2.37 -4.03 10.82
N HIS A 49 -1.24 -3.99 11.54
CA HIS A 49 -1.19 -3.37 12.87
C HIS A 49 -1.39 -1.85 12.81
N LEU A 50 -0.69 -1.17 11.91
CA LEU A 50 -0.83 0.26 11.70
C LEU A 50 -2.26 0.64 11.30
N HIS A 51 -2.89 -0.16 10.43
CA HIS A 51 -4.27 0.05 10.03
C HIS A 51 -5.24 -0.05 11.21
N GLN A 52 -5.06 -1.04 12.09
CA GLN A 52 -5.89 -1.18 13.29
C GLN A 52 -5.74 0.02 14.22
N VAL A 53 -4.50 0.44 14.51
CA VAL A 53 -4.23 1.62 15.34
C VAL A 53 -4.89 2.87 14.75
N LEU A 54 -4.77 3.08 13.43
CA LEU A 54 -5.42 4.21 12.76
C LEU A 54 -6.95 4.15 12.87
N LEU A 55 -7.55 2.97 12.70
CA LEU A 55 -9.00 2.80 12.84
C LEU A 55 -9.46 3.09 14.28
N ASP A 56 -8.71 2.64 15.28
CA ASP A 56 -9.04 2.87 16.69
C ASP A 56 -9.00 4.36 17.03
N GLU A 57 -7.96 5.08 16.57
CA GLU A 57 -7.84 6.54 16.73
C GLU A 57 -8.96 7.30 16.00
N LEU A 58 -9.28 6.92 14.76
CA LEU A 58 -10.36 7.56 14.00
C LEU A 58 -11.73 7.30 14.64
N ARG A 59 -11.95 6.10 15.19
CA ARG A 59 -13.16 5.77 15.95
C ARG A 59 -13.27 6.60 17.21
N ALA A 60 -12.19 6.69 17.99
CA ALA A 60 -12.15 7.51 19.20
C ALA A 60 -12.40 9.00 18.91
N ALA A 61 -11.93 9.48 17.76
CA ALA A 61 -12.14 10.84 17.31
C ALA A 61 -13.51 11.10 16.64
N GLY A 62 -14.35 10.06 16.47
CA GLY A 62 -15.64 10.19 15.76
C GLY A 62 -15.51 10.56 14.28
N LYS A 63 -14.40 10.17 13.63
CA LYS A 63 -14.07 10.53 12.24
C LYS A 63 -14.26 9.40 11.23
N LEU A 64 -14.78 8.25 11.68
CA LEU A 64 -15.15 7.17 10.77
C LEU A 64 -16.58 7.39 10.27
N ASP A 65 -16.72 7.61 8.97
CA ASP A 65 -18.01 7.48 8.29
C ASP A 65 -18.30 5.99 8.10
N LEU A 66 -19.35 5.51 8.76
CA LEU A 66 -19.81 4.12 8.72
C LEU A 66 -21.15 3.95 7.99
N GLU A 67 -21.73 5.05 7.48
CA GLU A 67 -23.00 5.01 6.74
C GLU A 67 -22.81 4.42 5.33
N THR A 68 -21.60 4.55 4.78
CA THR A 68 -21.26 4.09 3.43
C THR A 68 -20.17 3.02 3.48
N ALA A 69 -20.42 1.86 2.86
CA ALA A 69 -19.43 0.82 2.65
C ALA A 69 -19.06 0.73 1.15
N VAL A 70 -17.76 0.81 0.85
CA VAL A 70 -17.23 0.60 -0.50
C VAL A 70 -16.56 -0.77 -0.54
N VAL A 71 -17.02 -1.62 -1.46
CA VAL A 71 -16.41 -2.94 -1.70
C VAL A 71 -15.48 -2.82 -2.90
N ASP A 72 -14.20 -3.11 -2.70
CA ASP A 72 -13.20 -3.20 -3.77
C ASP A 72 -12.75 -4.65 -3.97
N GLY A 73 -12.28 -4.96 -5.18
CA GLY A 73 -11.82 -6.30 -5.56
C GLY A 73 -10.69 -6.21 -6.57
N SER A 74 -9.65 -7.02 -6.36
CA SER A 74 -8.57 -7.19 -7.34
C SER A 74 -8.80 -8.44 -8.18
N HIS A 75 -8.69 -8.32 -9.50
CA HIS A 75 -8.70 -9.47 -10.40
C HIS A 75 -7.26 -9.90 -10.69
N VAL A 76 -6.91 -11.12 -10.29
CA VAL A 76 -5.62 -11.73 -10.63
C VAL A 76 -5.83 -12.76 -11.72
N ARG A 77 -5.02 -12.72 -12.78
CA ARG A 77 -5.12 -13.73 -13.85
C ARG A 77 -4.82 -15.12 -13.30
N ALA A 78 -5.64 -16.10 -13.67
CA ALA A 78 -5.32 -17.50 -13.48
C ALA A 78 -4.15 -17.88 -14.42
N LEU A 79 -2.91 -17.79 -13.92
CA LEU A 79 -1.70 -18.12 -14.69
C LEU A 79 -1.58 -19.62 -14.96
N LYS A 80 -2.24 -20.44 -14.16
CA LYS A 80 -2.36 -21.89 -14.35
C LYS A 80 -3.81 -22.16 -14.73
N GLY A 81 -4.08 -22.44 -16.00
CA GLY A 81 -5.44 -22.75 -16.48
C GLY A 81 -6.07 -23.91 -15.70
N GLY A 82 -7.40 -24.01 -15.75
CA GLY A 82 -8.12 -25.16 -15.21
C GLY A 82 -7.93 -26.41 -16.06
N LEU A 83 -8.11 -27.59 -15.48
CA LEU A 83 -8.10 -28.87 -16.23
C LEU A 83 -9.25 -28.98 -17.24
N THR A 84 -10.29 -28.18 -17.05
CA THR A 84 -11.46 -28.15 -17.92
C THR A 84 -11.28 -27.07 -18.98
N PRO A 85 -11.26 -27.44 -20.28
CA PRO A 85 -11.27 -26.46 -21.36
C PRO A 85 -12.50 -25.57 -21.24
N ALA A 86 -12.37 -24.27 -21.52
CA ALA A 86 -13.53 -23.41 -21.69
C ALA A 86 -14.36 -23.91 -22.88
N LEU A 87 -15.68 -24.03 -22.70
CA LEU A 87 -16.60 -24.29 -23.79
C LEU A 87 -16.46 -23.16 -24.82
N HIS A 88 -15.84 -23.47 -25.95
CA HIS A 88 -15.86 -22.59 -27.12
C HIS A 88 -17.31 -22.49 -27.59
N ARG A 89 -17.86 -21.27 -27.55
CA ARG A 89 -19.15 -20.93 -28.14
C ARG A 89 -18.94 -20.08 -29.37
#